data_AF-A0A2D8LA19-F1
#
_entry.id   AF-A0A2D8LA19-F1
#
_cell.length_a   1.000
_cell.length_b   1.000
_cell.length_c   1.000
_cell.angle_alpha   90.00
_cell.angle_beta   90.00
_cell.angle_gamma   90.00
#
_symmetry.space_group_name_H-M   'P 1'
#
loop_
_entity.id
_entity.type
_entity.pdbx_description
1 polymer ?
#
loop_
_entity_poly.entity_id
_entity_poly.type
_entity_poly.pdbx_seq_one_letter_code
_entity_poly.pdbx_strand_id
1 'polypeptide(L)'
;MASECTNLRSHSQTAFTVKWAASVIQMLGYAGTGFGWTPWNLYLFLAGVLGWLIVGVLWNDRAIVLIHFVALGAMLWGMASQ
;
A
#
# COMPACT_ATOMS: atom_id res chain seq x y z
N MET A 1 -28.91 0.23 -14.54
CA MET A 1 -28.56 1.60 -15.00
C MET A 1 -28.22 2.56 -13.85
N ALA A 2 -29.16 3.15 -13.10
CA ALA A 2 -28.82 4.14 -12.05
C ALA A 2 -27.99 3.56 -10.87
N SER A 3 -28.29 2.33 -10.43
CA SER A 3 -27.57 1.63 -9.36
C SER A 3 -26.18 1.14 -9.77
N GLU A 4 -25.95 0.86 -11.06
CA GLU A 4 -24.62 0.50 -11.59
C GLU A 4 -23.71 1.72 -11.66
N CYS A 5 -24.21 2.88 -12.11
CA CYS A 5 -23.42 4.11 -12.17
C CYS A 5 -22.96 4.59 -10.78
N THR A 6 -23.77 4.35 -9.73
CA THR A 6 -23.37 4.67 -8.35
C THR A 6 -22.28 3.73 -7.84
N ASN A 7 -22.35 2.44 -8.20
CA ASN A 7 -21.39 1.42 -7.76
C ASN A 7 -20.01 1.60 -8.43
N LEU A 8 -19.97 1.91 -9.74
CA LEU A 8 -18.72 2.20 -10.45
C LEU A 8 -18.02 3.47 -9.91
N ARG A 9 -18.81 4.46 -9.51
CA ARG A 9 -18.30 5.71 -8.94
C ARG A 9 -17.71 5.52 -7.55
N SER A 10 -18.29 4.67 -6.69
CA SER A 10 -17.73 4.41 -5.35
C SER A 10 -16.43 3.61 -5.42
N HIS A 11 -16.34 2.63 -6.33
CA HIS A 11 -15.14 1.82 -6.51
C HIS A 11 -13.94 2.65 -6.98
N SER A 12 -14.19 3.58 -7.93
CA SER A 12 -13.15 4.49 -8.43
C SER A 12 -12.69 5.51 -7.37
N GLN A 13 -13.59 6.05 -6.56
CA GLN A 13 -13.23 6.94 -5.45
C GLN A 13 -12.45 6.23 -4.35
N THR A 14 -12.84 5.01 -4.00
CA THR A 14 -12.16 4.22 -2.96
C THR A 14 -10.73 3.91 -3.38
N ALA A 15 -10.54 3.40 -4.60
CA ALA A 15 -9.20 3.10 -5.12
C ALA A 15 -8.33 4.37 -5.24
N PHE A 16 -8.92 5.51 -5.61
CA PHE A 16 -8.22 6.79 -5.66
C PHE A 16 -7.71 7.21 -4.27
N THR A 17 -8.59 7.24 -3.27
CA THR A 17 -8.25 7.64 -1.90
C THR A 17 -7.21 6.71 -1.28
N VAL A 18 -7.41 5.39 -1.40
CA VAL A 18 -6.49 4.39 -0.83
C VAL A 18 -5.11 4.50 -1.47
N LYS A 19 -5.02 4.70 -2.79
CA LYS A 19 -3.74 4.89 -3.48
C LYS A 19 -2.96 6.09 -2.96
N TRP A 20 -3.62 7.24 -2.84
CA TRP A 20 -2.97 8.45 -2.36
C TRP A 20 -2.53 8.32 -0.91
N ALA A 21 -3.39 7.77 -0.05
CA ALA A 21 -3.05 7.49 1.35
C ALA A 21 -1.84 6.53 1.45
N ALA A 22 -1.86 5.42 0.71
CA ALA A 22 -0.76 4.46 0.67
C ALA A 22 0.55 5.11 0.21
N SER A 23 0.51 5.97 -0.81
CA SER A 23 1.69 6.69 -1.32
C SER A 23 2.29 7.65 -0.30
N VAL A 24 1.45 8.42 0.41
CA VAL A 24 1.91 9.35 1.46
C VAL A 24 2.56 8.57 2.61
N ILE A 25 1.91 7.51 3.08
CA ILE A 25 2.46 6.66 4.14
C ILE A 25 3.79 6.04 3.71
N GLN A 26 3.89 5.57 2.47
CA GLN A 26 5.13 5.01 1.93
C GLN A 26 6.26 6.05 1.88
N MET A 27 5.97 7.29 1.45
CA MET A 27 6.93 8.41 1.48
C MET A 27 7.41 8.73 2.90
N LEU A 28 6.52 8.67 3.89
CA LEU A 28 6.91 8.82 5.29
C LEU A 28 7.82 7.67 5.75
N GLY A 29 7.60 6.45 5.28
CA GLY A 29 8.51 5.32 5.50
C GLY A 29 9.92 5.59 4.92
N TYR A 30 10.00 6.04 3.67
CA TYR A 30 11.27 6.43 3.03
C TYR A 30 11.97 7.55 3.80
N ALA A 31 11.24 8.59 4.19
CA ALA A 31 11.76 9.68 5.01
C ALA A 31 12.28 9.16 6.36
N GLY A 32 11.51 8.30 7.05
CA GLY A 32 11.91 7.68 8.30
C GLY A 32 13.21 6.88 8.18
N THR A 33 13.43 6.16 7.08
CA THR A 33 14.72 5.50 6.81
C THR A 33 15.86 6.51 6.65
N GLY A 34 15.62 7.62 5.95
CA GLY A 34 16.62 8.69 5.81
C GLY A 34 17.00 9.36 7.14
N PHE A 35 16.03 9.50 8.06
CA PHE A 35 16.25 10.07 9.38
C PHE A 35 16.67 9.05 10.45
N GLY A 36 16.79 7.76 10.11
CA GLY A 36 17.15 6.71 11.07
C GLY A 36 16.07 6.41 12.12
N TRP A 37 14.80 6.66 11.80
CA TRP A 37 13.67 6.44 12.71
C TRP A 37 13.23 4.98 12.75
N THR A 38 14.05 4.13 13.36
CA THR A 38 13.71 2.74 13.65
C THR A 38 12.98 2.60 14.99
N PRO A 39 11.91 1.77 15.08
CA PRO A 39 11.31 0.93 14.03
C PRO A 39 10.17 1.60 13.23
N TRP A 40 9.88 2.88 13.48
CA TRP A 40 8.72 3.58 12.88
C TRP A 40 8.74 3.58 11.35
N ASN A 41 9.92 3.73 10.74
CA ASN A 41 10.09 3.61 9.30
C ASN A 41 9.53 2.29 8.76
N LEU A 42 9.83 1.16 9.43
CA LEU A 42 9.36 -0.16 9.04
C LEU A 42 7.83 -0.26 9.15
N TYR A 43 7.22 0.24 10.22
CA TYR A 43 5.76 0.21 10.34
C TYR A 43 5.07 1.07 9.28
N LEU A 44 5.63 2.24 8.95
CA LEU A 44 5.17 3.07 7.85
C LEU A 44 5.34 2.36 6.51
N PHE A 45 6.46 1.65 6.30
CA PHE A 45 6.63 0.85 5.10
C PHE A 45 5.56 -0.23 4.98
N LEU A 46 5.29 -0.95 6.07
CA LEU A 46 4.31 -2.03 6.13
C LEU A 46 2.92 -1.52 5.76
N ALA A 47 2.51 -0.41 6.37
CA ALA A 47 1.22 0.22 6.11
C ALA A 47 1.11 0.71 4.65
N GLY A 48 2.18 1.28 4.08
CA GLY A 48 2.22 1.67 2.68
C GLY A 48 2.07 0.46 1.73
N VAL A 49 2.80 -0.63 1.98
CA VAL A 49 2.76 -1.84 1.15
C VAL A 49 1.38 -2.49 1.20
N LEU A 50 0.77 -2.59 2.39
CA LEU A 50 -0.59 -3.11 2.54
C LEU A 50 -1.62 -2.25 1.78
N GLY A 51 -1.49 -0.92 1.87
CA GLY A 51 -2.34 0.01 1.13
C GLY A 51 -2.24 -0.19 -0.39
N TRP A 52 -1.03 -0.35 -0.92
CA TRP A 52 -0.82 -0.63 -2.34
C TRP A 52 -1.28 -2.02 -2.78
N LEU A 53 -1.21 -3.02 -1.90
CA LEU A 53 -1.75 -4.35 -2.17
C LEU A 53 -3.28 -4.31 -2.31
N ILE A 54 -3.97 -3.52 -1.47
CA ILE A 54 -5.41 -3.24 -1.62
C ILE A 54 -5.69 -2.54 -2.95
N VAL A 55 -4.89 -1.55 -3.34
CA VAL A 55 -5.04 -0.86 -4.65
C VAL A 55 -4.87 -1.83 -5.81
N GLY A 56 -3.88 -2.73 -5.75
CA GLY A 56 -3.66 -3.76 -6.78
C GLY A 56 -4.88 -4.67 -6.94
N VAL A 57 -5.51 -5.08 -5.84
CA VAL A 57 -6.76 -5.86 -5.87
C VAL A 57 -7.92 -5.03 -6.43
N LEU A 58 -8.08 -3.77 -6.00
CA LEU A 58 -9.14 -2.88 -6.49
C LEU A 58 -9.01 -2.56 -7.98
N TRP A 59 -7.79 -2.54 -8.52
CA TRP A 59 -7.53 -2.34 -9.94
C TRP A 59 -7.47 -3.65 -10.74
N ASN A 60 -7.57 -4.80 -10.08
CA ASN A 60 -7.37 -6.13 -10.67
C ASN A 60 -6.01 -6.23 -11.42
N ASP A 61 -5.00 -5.51 -10.95
CA ASP A 61 -3.66 -5.45 -11.53
C ASP A 61 -2.73 -6.45 -10.82
N ARG A 62 -2.46 -7.57 -11.50
CA ARG A 62 -1.64 -8.66 -10.96
C ARG A 62 -0.19 -8.25 -10.76
N ALA A 63 0.33 -7.30 -11.54
CA ALA A 63 1.71 -6.84 -11.40
C ALA A 63 1.85 -6.02 -10.11
N ILE A 64 0.91 -5.10 -9.84
CA ILE A 64 0.90 -4.31 -8.59
C ILE A 64 0.77 -5.23 -7.36
N VAL A 65 -0.11 -6.22 -7.42
CA VAL A 65 -0.26 -7.20 -6.32
C VAL A 65 1.04 -7.98 -6.11
N LEU A 66 1.64 -8.50 -7.18
CA LEU A 66 2.85 -9.33 -7.09
C LEU A 66 4.02 -8.56 -6.48
N ILE A 67 4.31 -7.34 -6.94
CA ILE A 67 5.46 -6.58 -6.45
C ILE A 67 5.30 -6.23 -4.96
N HIS A 68 4.10 -5.83 -4.53
CA HIS A 68 3.85 -5.46 -3.13
C HIS A 68 3.77 -6.69 -2.23
N PHE A 69 3.30 -7.83 -2.73
CA PHE A 69 3.31 -9.08 -1.99
C PHE A 69 4.73 -9.59 -1.73
N VAL A 70 5.59 -9.57 -2.75
CA VAL A 70 7.01 -9.92 -2.59
C VAL A 70 7.71 -8.94 -1.64
N ALA A 71 7.46 -7.63 -1.78
CA ALA A 71 8.00 -6.63 -0.88
C ALA A 71 7.56 -6.87 0.58
N LEU A 72 6.28 -7.18 0.81
CA LEU A 72 5.76 -7.51 2.14
C LEU A 72 6.47 -8.72 2.73
N GLY A 73 6.62 -9.80 1.96
CA GLY A 73 7.31 -11.02 2.40
C GLY A 73 8.77 -10.75 2.77
N ALA A 74 9.50 -10.02 1.93
CA ALA A 74 10.89 -9.63 2.21
C ALA A 74 11.02 -8.78 3.47
N MET A 75 10.08 -7.84 3.67
CA MET A 75 10.09 -6.97 4.85
C MET A 75 9.80 -7.73 6.13
N LEU A 76 8.78 -8.59 6.13
CA LEU A 76 8.43 -9.43 7.29
C LEU A 76 9.57 -10.39 7.63
N TRP A 77 10.20 -11.00 6.63
CA TRP A 77 11.37 -11.84 6.85
C TRP A 77 12.52 -11.07 7.48
N GLY A 78 12.86 -9.90 6.92
CA GLY A 78 13.91 -9.04 7.46
C GLY A 78 13.64 -8.55 8.88
N MET A 79 12.37 -8.33 9.26
CA MET A 79 11.98 -7.97 10.61
C MET A 79 12.04 -9.17 11.58
N ALA A 80 11.71 -10.37 11.12
CA ALA A 80 11.72 -11.58 11.95
C ALA A 80 13.14 -12.17 12.15
N SER A 81 14.08 -11.87 11.25
CA SER A 81 15.46 -12.35 11.31
C SER A 81 16.41 -11.44 12.11
N GLN A 82 15.91 -10.35 12.69
CA GLN A 82 16.64 -9.43 13.56
C GLN A 82 16.30 -9.69 15.02
#